data_AF-A0A9D1ZP55-F1
#
_entry.id   AF-A0A9D1ZP55-F1
#
_cell.length_a   1.000
_cell.length_b   1.000
_cell.length_c   1.000
_cell.angle_alpha   90.00
_cell.angle_beta   90.00
_cell.angle_gamma   90.00
#
_symmetry.space_group_name_H-M   'P 1'
#
loop_
_entity.id
_entity.type
_entity.pdbx_description
1 polymer ?
#
loop_
_entity_poly.entity_id
_entity_poly.type
_entity_poly.pdbx_seq_one_letter_code
_entity_poly.pdbx_strand_id
1 'polypeptide(L)'
;MELAKNIVKYRKRNKLSQEQLAEALNISRQSISKWETGENLPSIDNLISLSGLLDISLDELITGEPYLHFPFDYGKPKNRWPQVILVLVMVLVATIITILFGKTPLIATFDIILGILISYFFMTRMGFYDYKRYCDYWTLEKSGISYSIDDEDEISFGKDFIMPLLGLLNIRSTKFISYKQIKSVEIYLKLYEYDPSKELTLMGGSGISASSMVEQFELRITLLDGKRVNLNLNQYYWKDSKERKMLGTIVTFLKRKHFEFIDKQGIADLLRDDEGSLTRELYKQRDDKQKER
;
A
#
# COMPACT_ATOMS: atom_id res chain seq x y z
N MET A 1 5.84 -14.83 24.83
CA MET A 1 6.41 -13.52 24.44
C MET A 1 6.51 -13.43 22.92
N GLU A 2 6.40 -12.23 22.36
CA GLU A 2 6.49 -11.95 20.91
C GLU A 2 7.90 -12.31 20.37
N LEU A 3 8.96 -11.91 21.09
CA LEU A 3 10.35 -12.20 20.75
C LEU A 3 10.65 -13.70 20.55
N ALA A 4 10.25 -14.56 21.48
CA ALA A 4 10.51 -16.00 21.40
C ALA A 4 9.92 -16.62 20.12
N LYS A 5 8.68 -16.21 19.77
CA LYS A 5 8.02 -16.62 18.53
C LYS A 5 8.73 -16.06 17.29
N ASN A 6 9.20 -14.82 17.35
CA ASN A 6 9.91 -14.18 16.25
C ASN A 6 11.25 -14.87 15.95
N ILE A 7 12.02 -15.22 16.98
CA ILE A 7 13.27 -15.99 16.82
C ILE A 7 12.99 -17.29 16.07
N VAL A 8 11.97 -18.05 16.49
CA VAL A 8 11.56 -19.28 15.80
C VAL A 8 11.14 -19.01 14.35
N LYS A 9 10.31 -17.99 14.12
CA LYS A 9 9.78 -17.61 12.80
C LYS A 9 10.92 -17.30 11.84
N TYR A 10 11.81 -16.37 12.20
CA TYR A 10 12.88 -15.91 11.31
C TYR A 10 14.01 -16.94 11.16
N ARG A 11 14.29 -17.75 12.20
CA ARG A 11 15.21 -18.89 12.06
C ARG A 11 14.70 -19.88 11.02
N LYS A 12 13.42 -20.26 11.10
CA LYS A 12 12.80 -21.18 10.13
C LYS A 12 12.75 -20.59 8.73
N ARG A 13 12.45 -19.29 8.60
CA ARG A 13 12.49 -18.56 7.31
C ARG A 13 13.87 -18.63 6.64
N ASN A 14 14.93 -18.51 7.44
CA ASN A 14 16.32 -18.66 7.00
C ASN A 14 16.79 -20.12 6.88
N LYS A 15 15.89 -21.10 7.07
CA LYS A 15 16.16 -22.56 6.98
C LYS A 15 17.27 -23.05 7.92
N LEU A 16 17.47 -22.37 9.04
CA LEU A 16 18.48 -22.73 10.04
C LEU A 16 17.89 -23.70 11.07
N SER A 17 18.65 -24.69 11.49
CA SER A 17 18.37 -25.47 12.71
C SER A 17 18.74 -24.66 13.96
N GLN A 18 18.25 -25.07 15.13
CA GLN A 18 18.69 -24.45 16.39
C GLN A 18 20.21 -24.59 16.59
N GLU A 19 20.79 -25.70 16.14
CA GLU A 19 22.23 -25.97 16.22
C GLU A 19 23.00 -24.98 15.33
N GLN A 20 22.59 -24.84 14.08
CA GLN A 20 23.23 -23.94 13.12
C GLN A 20 23.14 -22.48 13.56
N LEU A 21 22.01 -22.07 14.14
CA LEU A 21 21.87 -20.72 14.70
C LEU A 21 22.79 -20.51 15.90
N ALA A 22 22.93 -21.51 16.77
CA ALA A 22 23.79 -21.43 17.93
C ALA A 22 25.28 -21.36 17.54
N GLU A 23 25.68 -22.18 16.56
CA GLU A 23 27.03 -22.21 16.00
C GLU A 23 27.40 -20.85 15.39
N ALA A 24 26.52 -20.28 14.57
CA ALA A 24 26.75 -18.99 13.93
C ALA A 24 26.78 -17.81 14.91
N LEU A 25 26.13 -17.94 16.08
CA LEU A 25 26.20 -16.95 17.17
C LEU A 25 27.29 -17.26 18.20
N ASN A 26 28.04 -18.36 18.01
CA ASN A 26 29.06 -18.86 18.93
C ASN A 26 28.53 -19.03 20.38
N ILE A 27 27.35 -19.64 20.53
CA ILE A 27 26.71 -19.93 21.81
C ILE A 27 26.17 -21.36 21.86
N SER A 28 25.72 -21.79 23.04
CA SER A 28 25.13 -23.13 23.19
C SER A 28 23.74 -23.23 22.52
N ARG A 29 23.45 -24.38 21.90
CA ARG A 29 22.09 -24.72 21.41
C ARG A 29 21.03 -24.62 22.52
N GLN A 30 21.40 -24.92 23.77
CA GLN A 30 20.52 -24.77 24.93
C GLN A 30 20.08 -23.32 25.13
N SER A 31 20.97 -22.35 24.90
CA SER A 31 20.63 -20.91 24.95
C SER A 31 19.57 -20.56 23.92
N ILE A 32 19.74 -21.01 22.67
CA ILE A 32 18.75 -20.82 21.60
C ILE A 32 17.40 -21.45 21.99
N SER A 33 17.41 -22.69 22.48
CA SER A 33 16.18 -23.36 22.90
C SER A 33 15.43 -22.58 23.98
N LYS A 34 16.15 -22.06 25.00
CA LYS A 34 15.55 -21.27 26.07
C LYS A 34 14.98 -19.94 25.58
N TRP A 35 15.62 -19.32 24.59
CA TRP A 35 15.10 -18.09 23.98
C TRP A 35 13.83 -18.37 23.16
N GLU A 36 13.80 -19.48 22.42
CA GLU A 36 12.65 -19.90 21.61
C GLU A 36 11.45 -20.37 22.46
N THR A 37 11.69 -20.92 23.65
CA THR A 37 10.63 -21.28 24.61
C THR A 37 10.20 -20.11 25.49
N GLY A 38 10.97 -19.02 25.51
CA GLY A 38 10.73 -17.86 26.36
C GLY A 38 11.12 -18.07 27.83
N GLU A 39 11.89 -19.11 28.13
CA GLU A 39 12.43 -19.39 29.46
C GLU A 39 13.48 -18.34 29.89
N ASN A 40 14.22 -17.79 28.94
CA ASN A 40 15.18 -16.71 29.20
C ASN A 40 15.22 -15.71 28.03
N LEU A 41 15.68 -14.49 28.30
CA LEU A 41 15.86 -13.45 27.29
C LEU A 41 17.31 -13.41 26.79
N PRO A 42 17.55 -13.12 25.49
CA PRO A 42 18.89 -12.84 24.99
C PRO A 42 19.42 -11.52 25.55
N SER A 43 20.75 -11.41 25.71
CA SER A 43 21.40 -10.12 26.00
C SER A 43 21.28 -9.15 24.82
N ILE A 44 21.53 -7.86 25.05
CA ILE A 44 21.52 -6.83 24.00
C ILE A 44 22.48 -7.21 22.86
N ASP A 45 23.69 -7.65 23.17
CA ASP A 45 24.67 -8.07 22.15
C ASP A 45 24.16 -9.26 21.32
N ASN A 46 23.49 -10.21 21.96
CA ASN A 46 22.89 -11.35 21.27
C ASN A 46 21.70 -10.95 20.41
N LEU A 47 20.90 -9.96 20.84
CA LEU A 47 19.82 -9.41 20.03
C LEU A 47 20.35 -8.70 18.78
N ILE A 48 21.44 -7.94 18.90
CA ILE A 48 22.10 -7.30 17.76
C ILE A 48 22.62 -8.36 16.79
N SER A 49 23.34 -9.37 17.29
CA SER A 49 23.86 -10.47 16.47
C SER A 49 22.75 -11.29 15.80
N LEU A 50 21.66 -11.58 16.52
CA LEU A 50 20.47 -12.23 15.98
C LEU A 50 19.87 -11.43 14.81
N SER A 51 19.71 -10.11 14.99
CA SER A 51 19.13 -9.24 13.95
C SER A 51 19.98 -9.25 12.67
N GLY A 52 21.31 -9.17 12.80
CA GLY A 52 22.22 -9.22 11.66
C GLY A 52 22.24 -10.59 10.96
N LEU A 53 22.24 -11.68 11.73
CA LEU A 53 22.27 -13.04 11.18
C LEU A 53 20.96 -13.42 10.48
N LEU A 54 19.82 -12.98 11.02
CA LEU A 54 18.50 -13.25 10.49
C LEU A 54 18.08 -12.27 9.38
N ASP A 55 18.93 -11.29 9.04
CA ASP A 55 18.72 -10.24 8.05
C ASP A 55 17.44 -9.41 8.27
N ILE A 56 17.21 -8.99 9.52
CA ILE A 56 16.06 -8.18 9.95
C ILE A 56 16.51 -7.08 10.91
N SER A 57 15.67 -6.05 11.10
CA SER A 57 15.97 -5.02 12.10
C SER A 57 15.76 -5.53 13.53
N LEU A 58 16.40 -4.87 14.50
CA LEU A 58 16.18 -5.16 15.92
C LEU A 58 14.72 -4.94 16.33
N ASP A 59 14.08 -3.89 15.82
CA ASP A 59 12.65 -3.63 16.03
C ASP A 59 11.78 -4.78 15.49
N GLU A 60 12.11 -5.32 14.32
CA GLU A 60 11.39 -6.45 13.71
C GLU A 60 11.60 -7.76 14.47
N LEU A 61 12.80 -7.97 15.01
CA LEU A 61 13.08 -9.12 15.88
C LEU A 61 12.25 -9.05 17.17
N ILE A 62 12.16 -7.88 17.80
CA ILE A 62 11.47 -7.71 19.08
C ILE A 62 9.95 -7.67 18.91
N THR A 63 9.45 -6.90 17.95
CA THR A 63 8.02 -6.62 17.78
C THR A 63 7.35 -7.53 16.76
N GLY A 64 8.11 -8.27 15.94
CA GLY A 64 7.58 -9.13 14.88
C GLY A 64 7.12 -8.38 13.63
N GLU A 65 7.18 -7.05 13.67
CA GLU A 65 6.74 -6.13 12.62
C GLU A 65 7.96 -5.34 12.09
N PRO A 66 8.10 -5.16 10.77
CA PRO A 66 9.18 -4.35 10.21
C PRO A 66 9.16 -2.92 10.78
N TYR A 67 10.34 -2.28 10.84
CA TYR A 67 10.41 -0.91 11.34
C TYR A 67 9.68 0.05 10.42
N LEU A 68 8.75 0.83 10.98
CA LEU A 68 8.00 1.84 10.25
C LEU A 68 8.81 3.14 10.15
N HIS A 69 9.46 3.36 9.01
CA HIS A 69 10.14 4.62 8.72
C HIS A 69 9.13 5.74 8.46
N PHE A 70 9.35 6.90 9.08
CA PHE A 70 8.52 8.09 8.88
C PHE A 70 9.29 9.17 8.11
N PRO A 71 8.66 9.87 7.16
CA PRO A 71 7.28 9.69 6.68
C PRO A 71 7.11 8.41 5.85
N PHE A 72 6.00 7.69 6.03
CA PHE A 72 5.65 6.53 5.20
C PHE A 72 4.59 6.92 4.17
N ASP A 73 4.95 6.93 2.89
CA ASP A 73 4.02 7.19 1.80
C ASP A 73 3.30 5.89 1.37
N TYR A 74 2.00 5.80 1.64
CA TYR A 74 1.16 4.66 1.27
C TYR A 74 0.53 4.88 -0.10
N GLY A 75 0.97 4.13 -1.12
CA GLY A 75 0.38 4.14 -2.46
C GLY A 75 0.99 5.13 -3.46
N LYS A 76 2.07 5.83 -3.06
CA LYS A 76 2.78 6.79 -3.92
C LYS A 76 3.33 6.12 -5.20
N PRO A 77 3.04 6.67 -6.39
CA PRO A 77 3.55 6.10 -7.64
C PRO A 77 5.08 6.23 -7.74
N LYS A 78 5.73 5.23 -8.37
CA LYS A 78 7.19 5.10 -8.38
C LYS A 78 7.89 6.27 -9.08
N ASN A 79 7.67 6.45 -10.40
CA ASN A 79 8.43 7.41 -11.22
C ASN A 79 7.56 8.11 -12.27
N ARG A 80 7.54 9.44 -12.28
CA ARG A 80 6.85 10.25 -13.32
C ARG A 80 7.68 10.54 -14.57
N TRP A 81 9.01 10.41 -14.48
CA TRP A 81 9.94 10.81 -15.55
C TRP A 81 9.72 10.14 -16.90
N PRO A 82 9.39 8.83 -17.00
CA PRO A 82 9.11 8.21 -18.29
C PRO A 82 8.01 8.94 -19.07
N GLN A 83 7.00 9.45 -18.38
CA GLN A 83 5.92 10.22 -19.01
C GLN A 83 6.33 11.64 -19.36
N VAL A 84 7.10 12.30 -18.51
CA VAL A 84 7.65 13.62 -18.82
C VAL A 84 8.50 13.53 -20.10
N ILE A 85 9.34 12.50 -20.21
CA ILE A 85 10.16 12.23 -21.40
C ILE A 85 9.27 11.97 -22.61
N LEU A 86 8.22 11.14 -22.48
CA LEU A 86 7.28 10.87 -23.57
C LEU A 86 6.62 12.17 -24.09
N VAL A 87 6.12 13.03 -23.20
CA VAL A 87 5.53 14.32 -23.56
C VAL A 87 6.54 15.19 -24.31
N LEU A 88 7.77 15.29 -23.79
CA LEU A 88 8.84 16.08 -24.41
C LEU A 88 9.22 15.55 -25.80
N VAL A 89 9.30 14.23 -25.96
CA VAL A 89 9.58 13.59 -27.27
C VAL A 89 8.45 13.85 -28.25
N MET A 90 7.18 13.74 -27.83
CA MET A 90 6.04 14.00 -28.70
C MET A 90 5.96 15.46 -29.15
N VAL A 91 6.23 16.41 -28.25
CA VAL A 91 6.31 17.84 -28.59
C VAL A 91 7.48 18.11 -29.54
N LEU A 92 8.65 17.49 -29.31
CA LEU A 92 9.81 17.59 -30.21
C LEU A 92 9.50 17.05 -31.62
N VAL A 93 8.81 15.90 -31.71
CA VAL A 93 8.40 15.34 -33.00
C VAL A 93 7.44 16.30 -33.73
N ALA A 94 6.46 16.87 -33.01
CA ALA A 94 5.54 17.84 -33.59
C ALA A 94 6.25 19.11 -34.09
N THR A 95 7.26 19.62 -33.37
CA THR A 95 8.05 20.78 -33.83
C THR A 95 8.92 20.45 -35.03
N ILE A 96 9.50 19.25 -35.11
CA ILE A 96 10.26 18.80 -36.29
C ILE A 96 9.33 18.68 -37.51
N ILE A 97 8.14 18.08 -37.37
CA ILE A 97 7.15 17.99 -38.46
C ILE A 97 6.76 19.39 -38.96
N THR A 98 6.54 20.32 -38.02
CA THR A 98 6.22 21.71 -38.33
C THR A 98 7.33 22.37 -39.15
N ILE A 99 8.60 22.17 -38.79
CA ILE A 99 9.75 22.73 -39.53
C ILE A 99 9.86 22.12 -40.94
N LEU A 100 9.55 20.83 -41.09
CA LEU A 100 9.68 20.12 -42.37
C LEU A 100 8.53 20.41 -43.35
N PHE A 101 7.29 20.55 -42.85
CA PHE A 101 6.08 20.59 -43.68
C PHE A 101 5.19 21.83 -43.44
N GLY A 102 5.31 22.48 -42.28
CA GLY A 102 4.51 23.63 -41.86
C GLY A 102 4.94 24.93 -42.52
N LYS A 103 4.53 25.16 -43.77
CA LYS A 103 4.86 26.40 -44.50
C LYS A 103 4.05 27.63 -44.07
N THR A 104 2.92 27.44 -43.39
CA THR A 104 2.06 28.54 -42.90
C THR A 104 1.92 28.49 -41.38
N PRO A 105 1.81 29.64 -40.70
CA PRO A 105 1.68 29.69 -39.24
C PRO A 105 0.42 28.97 -38.74
N LEU A 106 -0.64 28.90 -39.55
CA LEU A 106 -1.86 28.18 -39.21
C LEU A 106 -1.61 26.66 -39.14
N ILE A 107 -0.89 26.08 -40.12
CA ILE A 107 -0.54 24.66 -40.10
C ILE A 107 0.39 24.35 -38.92
N ALA A 108 1.38 25.22 -38.68
CA ALA A 108 2.30 25.08 -37.55
C ALA A 108 1.60 25.04 -36.18
N THR A 109 0.60 25.91 -35.97
CA THR A 109 -0.17 25.90 -34.72
C THR A 109 -1.02 24.64 -34.57
N PHE A 110 -1.60 24.14 -35.66
CA PHE A 110 -2.37 22.90 -35.65
C PHE A 110 -1.52 21.68 -35.30
N ASP A 111 -0.32 21.55 -35.88
CA ASP A 111 0.59 20.43 -35.62
C ASP A 111 1.04 20.36 -34.15
N ILE A 112 1.31 21.51 -33.53
CA ILE A 112 1.68 21.61 -32.12
C ILE A 112 0.51 21.18 -31.22
N ILE A 113 -0.71 21.68 -31.50
CA ILE A 113 -1.91 21.30 -30.73
C ILE A 113 -2.17 19.80 -30.87
N LEU A 114 -2.06 19.25 -32.07
CA LEU A 114 -2.22 17.83 -32.33
C LEU A 114 -1.18 17.00 -31.55
N GLY A 115 0.09 17.42 -31.52
CA GLY A 115 1.14 16.78 -30.73
C GLY A 115 0.83 16.74 -29.23
N ILE A 116 0.29 17.84 -28.67
CA ILE A 116 -0.14 17.91 -27.26
C ILE A 116 -1.31 16.96 -27.00
N LEU A 117 -2.31 16.93 -27.89
CA LEU A 117 -3.48 16.04 -27.75
C LEU A 117 -3.08 14.56 -27.82
N ILE A 118 -2.20 14.20 -28.76
CA ILE A 118 -1.67 12.83 -28.85
C ILE A 118 -0.88 12.50 -27.58
N SER A 119 -0.01 13.38 -27.13
CA SER A 119 0.73 13.19 -25.87
C SER A 119 -0.21 12.93 -24.69
N TYR A 120 -1.30 13.70 -24.56
CA TYR A 120 -2.31 13.50 -23.53
C TYR A 120 -3.02 12.14 -23.66
N PHE A 121 -3.36 11.73 -24.88
CA PHE A 121 -3.94 10.41 -25.14
C PHE A 121 -3.00 9.28 -24.70
N PHE A 122 -1.71 9.38 -25.01
CA PHE A 122 -0.72 8.38 -24.59
C PHE A 122 -0.52 8.37 -23.07
N MET A 123 -0.55 9.54 -22.41
CA MET A 123 -0.48 9.64 -20.95
C MET A 123 -1.59 8.83 -20.28
N THR A 124 -2.84 8.96 -20.75
CA THR A 124 -4.00 8.26 -20.17
C THR A 124 -4.04 6.78 -20.52
N ARG A 125 -3.53 6.36 -21.68
CA ARG A 125 -3.67 4.98 -22.17
C ARG A 125 -2.50 4.05 -21.89
N MET A 126 -1.26 4.55 -21.87
CA MET A 126 -0.08 3.67 -21.77
C MET A 126 0.33 3.30 -20.35
N GLY A 127 -0.32 3.83 -19.31
CA GLY A 127 -0.12 3.37 -17.93
C GLY A 127 1.29 3.59 -17.36
N PHE A 128 2.12 4.44 -17.99
CA PHE A 128 3.48 4.73 -17.53
C PHE A 128 3.55 5.38 -16.13
N TYR A 129 2.42 5.91 -15.64
CA TYR A 129 2.27 6.47 -14.32
C TYR A 129 0.80 6.38 -13.92
N ASP A 130 0.58 6.08 -12.66
CA ASP A 130 -0.74 5.94 -12.10
C ASP A 130 -1.14 7.29 -11.45
N TYR A 131 -1.79 8.14 -12.23
CA TYR A 131 -2.22 9.47 -11.78
C TYR A 131 -3.28 9.40 -10.69
N LYS A 132 -4.13 8.37 -10.73
CA LYS A 132 -5.12 8.14 -9.69
C LYS A 132 -4.43 7.85 -8.36
N ARG A 133 -3.39 7.00 -8.35
CA ARG A 133 -2.53 6.83 -7.17
C ARG A 133 -1.84 8.11 -6.71
N TYR A 134 -1.42 8.97 -7.64
CA TYR A 134 -0.80 10.24 -7.26
C TYR A 134 -1.75 11.15 -6.48
N CYS A 135 -3.03 11.14 -6.86
CA CYS A 135 -4.06 11.93 -6.21
C CYS A 135 -4.59 11.28 -4.94
N ASP A 136 -4.54 9.95 -4.80
CA ASP A 136 -5.18 9.23 -3.68
C ASP A 136 -4.22 8.79 -2.57
N TYR A 137 -2.90 8.91 -2.75
CA TYR A 137 -1.94 8.46 -1.76
C TYR A 137 -1.91 9.37 -0.52
N TRP A 138 -1.70 8.75 0.63
CA TRP A 138 -1.57 9.44 1.91
C TRP A 138 -0.22 9.10 2.55
N THR A 139 0.20 9.97 3.45
CA THR A 139 1.50 9.91 4.12
C THR A 139 1.27 9.81 5.62
N LEU A 140 1.86 8.78 6.22
CA LEU A 140 1.85 8.56 7.66
C LEU A 140 3.05 9.26 8.29
N GLU A 141 2.81 10.09 9.30
CA GLU A 141 3.83 10.84 10.03
C GLU A 141 3.83 10.47 11.52
N LYS A 142 4.88 10.85 12.25
CA LYS A 142 5.00 10.55 13.70
C LYS A 142 3.91 11.21 14.55
N SER A 143 3.43 12.37 14.13
CA SER A 143 2.48 13.25 14.83
C SER A 143 1.06 13.25 14.25
N GLY A 144 0.87 12.70 13.05
CA GLY A 144 -0.42 12.72 12.36
C GLY A 144 -0.40 12.01 11.01
N ILE A 145 -1.43 12.28 10.21
CA ILE A 145 -1.61 11.73 8.87
C ILE A 145 -1.83 12.89 7.91
N SER A 146 -1.08 12.89 6.82
CA SER A 146 -1.25 13.79 5.68
C SER A 146 -2.01 13.03 4.60
N TYR A 147 -3.11 13.57 4.10
CA TYR A 147 -3.91 12.95 3.03
C TYR A 147 -4.27 14.00 1.97
N SER A 148 -4.56 13.54 0.76
CA SER A 148 -5.06 14.40 -0.31
C SER A 148 -6.48 14.85 0.00
N ILE A 149 -6.77 16.12 -0.24
CA ILE A 149 -8.14 16.61 -0.20
C ILE A 149 -8.79 16.20 -1.52
N ASP A 150 -9.62 15.17 -1.48
CA ASP A 150 -10.69 15.03 -2.45
C ASP A 150 -11.92 15.76 -1.89
N ASP A 151 -12.26 16.89 -2.49
CA ASP A 151 -13.59 17.47 -2.32
C ASP A 151 -14.60 16.44 -2.87
N GLU A 152 -15.13 15.59 -1.98
CA GLU A 152 -16.10 14.53 -2.28
C GLU A 152 -17.45 15.10 -2.80
N ASP A 153 -17.65 16.42 -2.79
CA ASP A 153 -18.94 17.06 -3.10
C ASP A 153 -19.14 17.50 -4.56
N GLU A 154 -18.12 17.43 -5.43
CA GLU A 154 -18.32 17.66 -6.86
C GLU A 154 -17.89 16.43 -7.66
N ILE A 155 -18.90 15.80 -8.31
CA ILE A 155 -18.72 14.96 -9.49
C ILE A 155 -18.10 15.85 -10.59
N SER A 156 -16.82 16.15 -10.46
CA SER A 156 -16.11 16.91 -11.47
C SER A 156 -15.65 15.91 -12.49
N PHE A 157 -16.49 15.65 -13.49
CA PHE A 157 -16.10 15.00 -14.74
C PHE A 157 -14.75 15.58 -15.24
N GLY A 158 -14.47 16.85 -14.96
CA GLY A 158 -13.21 17.52 -15.25
C GLY A 158 -11.98 17.06 -14.43
N LYS A 159 -12.13 16.60 -13.19
CA LYS A 159 -11.00 16.17 -12.33
C LYS A 159 -10.23 15.00 -12.97
N ASP A 160 -10.92 13.98 -13.45
CA ASP A 160 -10.28 12.83 -14.13
C ASP A 160 -9.50 13.26 -15.37
N PHE A 161 -9.96 14.30 -16.09
CA PHE A 161 -9.22 14.84 -17.24
C PHE A 161 -7.97 15.62 -16.84
N ILE A 162 -7.98 16.31 -15.70
CA ILE A 162 -6.83 17.12 -15.24
C ILE A 162 -5.85 16.32 -14.36
N MET A 163 -6.24 15.18 -13.78
CA MET A 163 -5.35 14.32 -12.98
C MET A 163 -4.01 14.01 -13.69
N PRO A 164 -3.98 13.66 -14.99
CA PRO A 164 -2.74 13.49 -15.74
C PRO A 164 -1.83 14.72 -15.69
N LEU A 165 -2.42 15.91 -15.82
CA LEU A 165 -1.69 17.18 -15.81
C LEU A 165 -1.20 17.53 -14.40
N LEU A 166 -2.05 17.34 -13.38
CA LEU A 166 -1.70 17.55 -11.97
C LEU A 166 -0.53 16.65 -11.54
N GLY A 167 -0.58 15.36 -11.90
CA GLY A 167 0.51 14.43 -11.62
C GLY A 167 1.79 14.74 -12.39
N LEU A 168 1.68 15.17 -13.66
CA LEU A 168 2.84 15.61 -14.45
C LEU A 168 3.52 16.82 -13.80
N LEU A 169 2.74 17.85 -13.45
CA LEU A 169 3.21 19.09 -12.83
C LEU A 169 3.56 18.93 -11.34
N ASN A 170 3.24 17.78 -10.74
CA ASN A 170 3.40 17.49 -9.33
C ASN A 170 2.69 18.52 -8.43
N ILE A 171 1.46 18.85 -8.80
CA ILE A 171 0.57 19.73 -8.04
C ILE A 171 -0.43 18.84 -7.31
N ARG A 172 -0.50 18.98 -5.98
CA ARG A 172 -1.51 18.32 -5.15
C ARG A 172 -1.87 19.17 -3.93
N SER A 173 -3.13 19.07 -3.50
CA SER A 173 -3.61 19.67 -2.25
C SER A 173 -3.60 18.61 -1.15
N THR A 174 -2.92 18.89 -0.05
CA THR A 174 -2.80 17.95 1.07
C THR A 174 -3.25 18.62 2.36
N LYS A 175 -3.94 17.86 3.21
CA LYS A 175 -4.34 18.26 4.55
C LYS A 175 -3.68 17.37 5.59
N PHE A 176 -3.21 17.99 6.65
CA PHE A 176 -2.63 17.30 7.80
C PHE A 176 -3.66 17.19 8.93
N ILE A 177 -3.80 16.00 9.50
CA ILE A 177 -4.59 15.73 10.70
C ILE A 177 -3.66 15.25 11.79
N SER A 178 -3.68 15.91 12.95
CA SER A 178 -2.94 15.41 14.12
C SER A 178 -3.68 14.23 14.76
N TYR A 179 -2.94 13.26 15.32
CA TYR A 179 -3.55 12.15 16.06
C TYR A 179 -4.43 12.60 17.24
N LYS A 180 -4.18 13.79 17.81
CA LYS A 180 -5.00 14.36 18.89
C LYS A 180 -6.42 14.76 18.45
N GLN A 181 -6.62 14.95 17.15
CA GLN A 181 -7.91 15.35 16.56
C GLN A 181 -8.75 14.15 16.13
N ILE A 182 -8.19 12.94 16.21
CA ILE A 182 -8.84 11.70 15.78
C ILE A 182 -9.62 11.13 16.97
N LYS A 183 -10.91 10.86 16.74
CA LYS A 183 -11.78 10.17 17.68
C LYS A 183 -11.60 8.65 17.56
N SER A 184 -11.71 8.14 16.33
CA SER A 184 -11.58 6.72 16.04
C SER A 184 -11.04 6.46 14.64
N VAL A 185 -10.43 5.29 14.46
CA VAL A 185 -9.97 4.76 13.18
C VAL A 185 -10.56 3.37 12.99
N GLU A 186 -11.34 3.19 11.93
CA GLU A 186 -11.91 1.91 11.53
C GLU A 186 -11.19 1.37 10.30
N ILE A 187 -10.69 0.13 10.38
CA ILE A 187 -10.22 -0.60 9.21
C ILE A 187 -11.41 -1.33 8.58
N TYR A 188 -11.66 -1.09 7.29
CA TYR A 188 -12.88 -1.58 6.64
C TYR A 188 -12.63 -2.03 5.21
N LEU A 189 -13.09 -3.25 4.89
CA LEU A 189 -13.09 -3.81 3.55
C LEU A 189 -14.53 -4.06 3.10
N LYS A 190 -14.93 -3.39 2.00
CA LYS A 190 -16.27 -3.51 1.42
C LYS A 190 -16.38 -4.75 0.54
N LEU A 191 -16.94 -5.83 1.08
CA LEU A 191 -17.25 -7.03 0.30
C LEU A 191 -18.42 -6.76 -0.67
N TYR A 192 -18.37 -7.35 -1.87
CA TYR A 192 -19.51 -7.37 -2.79
C TYR A 192 -20.63 -8.25 -2.24
N GLU A 193 -21.88 -8.07 -2.71
CA GLU A 193 -22.99 -8.93 -2.27
C GLU A 193 -22.76 -10.41 -2.64
N TYR A 194 -22.16 -10.66 -3.80
CA TYR A 194 -21.74 -11.98 -4.27
C TYR A 194 -20.22 -12.15 -4.15
N ASP A 195 -19.75 -13.40 -4.06
CA ASP A 195 -18.32 -13.71 -4.07
C ASP A 195 -17.86 -13.90 -5.54
N PRO A 196 -17.07 -12.96 -6.10
CA PRO A 196 -16.63 -13.02 -7.49
C PRO A 196 -15.69 -14.20 -7.77
N SER A 197 -15.09 -14.80 -6.74
CA SER A 197 -14.20 -15.97 -6.92
C SER A 197 -14.96 -17.28 -7.16
N LYS A 198 -16.27 -17.30 -6.89
CA LYS A 198 -17.13 -18.49 -7.05
C LYS A 198 -17.87 -18.52 -8.40
N GLU A 199 -17.79 -17.46 -9.19
CA GLU A 199 -18.52 -17.35 -10.45
C GLU A 199 -17.75 -18.03 -11.59
N LEU A 200 -18.29 -19.14 -12.10
CA LEU A 200 -17.76 -19.85 -13.27
C LEU A 200 -18.13 -19.07 -14.53
N THR A 201 -17.15 -18.43 -15.17
CA THR A 201 -17.39 -17.74 -16.44
C THR A 201 -17.68 -18.75 -17.57
N LEU A 202 -18.63 -18.45 -18.45
CA LEU A 202 -19.00 -19.27 -19.62
C LEU A 202 -17.84 -19.51 -20.61
N MET A 203 -16.69 -18.85 -20.44
CA MET A 203 -15.52 -18.94 -21.32
C MET A 203 -14.32 -19.65 -20.68
N GLY A 204 -14.51 -20.54 -19.70
CA GLY A 204 -13.48 -21.51 -19.25
C GLY A 204 -12.17 -20.91 -18.72
N GLY A 205 -12.09 -19.59 -18.56
CA GLY A 205 -10.97 -18.88 -17.96
C GLY A 205 -11.18 -18.84 -16.45
N SER A 206 -10.23 -19.40 -15.70
CA SER A 206 -10.13 -19.17 -14.27
C SER A 206 -9.95 -17.67 -14.02
N GLY A 207 -11.02 -17.02 -13.54
CA GLY A 207 -11.02 -15.63 -13.10
C GLY A 207 -11.05 -14.61 -14.24
N ILE A 208 -12.11 -13.80 -14.25
CA ILE A 208 -12.06 -12.43 -14.76
C ILE A 208 -10.72 -11.83 -14.30
N SER A 209 -9.99 -11.15 -15.19
CA SER A 209 -8.69 -10.55 -14.85
C SER A 209 -8.82 -9.76 -13.54
N ALA A 210 -8.22 -10.28 -12.47
CA ALA A 210 -8.40 -9.83 -11.09
C ALA A 210 -7.94 -8.38 -10.81
N SER A 211 -7.63 -7.59 -11.84
CA SER A 211 -7.23 -6.19 -11.74
C SER A 211 -8.40 -5.21 -11.74
N SER A 212 -9.61 -5.62 -12.19
CA SER A 212 -10.72 -4.68 -12.44
C SER A 212 -11.79 -4.64 -11.35
N MET A 213 -11.94 -5.72 -10.57
CA MET A 213 -12.93 -5.83 -9.48
C MET A 213 -12.19 -6.06 -8.17
N VAL A 214 -11.59 -4.99 -7.68
CA VAL A 214 -10.91 -4.98 -6.38
C VAL A 214 -11.88 -4.41 -5.35
N GLU A 215 -12.11 -5.11 -4.24
CA GLU A 215 -12.96 -4.61 -3.16
C GLU A 215 -12.38 -3.32 -2.57
N GLN A 216 -13.25 -2.34 -2.29
CA GLN A 216 -12.83 -1.09 -1.66
C GLN A 216 -12.30 -1.37 -0.26
N PHE A 217 -11.01 -1.17 -0.07
CA PHE A 217 -10.32 -1.31 1.20
C PHE A 217 -9.87 0.05 1.70
N GLU A 218 -10.29 0.45 2.89
CA GLU A 218 -10.13 1.82 3.39
C GLU A 218 -9.84 1.86 4.90
N LEU A 219 -9.11 2.91 5.34
CA LEU A 219 -9.10 3.36 6.72
C LEU A 219 -10.07 4.53 6.87
N ARG A 220 -11.11 4.34 7.66
CA ARG A 220 -12.11 5.38 7.95
C ARG A 220 -11.76 6.07 9.24
N ILE A 221 -11.35 7.32 9.15
CA ILE A 221 -10.96 8.16 10.27
C ILE A 221 -12.16 9.04 10.62
N THR A 222 -12.62 8.96 11.88
CA THR A 222 -13.59 9.88 12.43
C THR A 222 -12.88 10.89 13.31
N LEU A 223 -13.03 12.17 13.00
CA LEU A 223 -12.46 13.27 13.78
C LEU A 223 -13.34 13.63 14.97
N LEU A 224 -12.77 14.35 15.95
CA LEU A 224 -13.49 14.85 17.12
C LEU A 224 -14.62 15.82 16.75
N ASP A 225 -14.51 16.52 15.62
CA ASP A 225 -15.55 17.42 15.08
C ASP A 225 -16.67 16.68 14.32
N GLY A 226 -16.61 15.35 14.25
CA GLY A 226 -17.58 14.49 13.56
C GLY A 226 -17.31 14.30 12.07
N LYS A 227 -16.33 14.99 11.48
CA LYS A 227 -15.96 14.78 10.07
C LYS A 227 -15.35 13.40 9.87
N ARG A 228 -15.62 12.81 8.72
CA ARG A 228 -15.08 11.51 8.31
C ARG A 228 -14.09 11.71 7.16
N VAL A 229 -13.00 10.95 7.21
CA VAL A 229 -11.97 10.93 6.17
C VAL A 229 -11.68 9.48 5.84
N ASN A 230 -11.77 9.12 4.57
CA ASN A 230 -11.49 7.76 4.10
C ASN A 230 -10.12 7.75 3.42
N LEU A 231 -9.22 6.89 3.88
CA LEU A 231 -7.90 6.71 3.27
C LEU A 231 -7.87 5.39 2.52
N ASN A 232 -7.42 5.43 1.26
CA ASN A 232 -7.37 4.27 0.39
C ASN A 232 -6.30 3.25 0.84
N LEU A 233 -6.67 1.98 0.91
CA LEU A 233 -5.80 0.83 1.19
C LEU A 233 -5.74 -0.20 0.04
N ASN A 234 -6.29 0.11 -1.14
CA ASN A 234 -6.31 -0.83 -2.27
C ASN A 234 -4.89 -1.21 -2.74
N GLN A 235 -3.87 -0.45 -2.36
CA GLN A 235 -2.48 -0.79 -2.67
C GLN A 235 -2.00 -2.08 -1.99
N TYR A 236 -2.75 -2.56 -0.99
CA TYR A 236 -2.58 -3.87 -0.36
C TYR A 236 -2.70 -5.05 -1.33
N TYR A 237 -3.55 -4.97 -2.36
CA TYR A 237 -3.81 -6.12 -3.24
C TYR A 237 -2.63 -6.51 -4.13
N TRP A 238 -1.65 -5.62 -4.32
CA TRP A 238 -0.41 -5.95 -5.03
C TRP A 238 0.53 -6.75 -4.12
N LYS A 239 0.69 -8.05 -4.42
CA LYS A 239 1.45 -9.01 -3.59
C LYS A 239 2.87 -8.56 -3.22
N ASP A 240 3.55 -7.92 -4.16
CA ASP A 240 4.95 -7.47 -3.99
C ASP A 240 5.08 -6.01 -3.55
N SER A 241 3.98 -5.34 -3.20
CA SER A 241 4.00 -3.93 -2.81
C SER A 241 4.58 -3.74 -1.41
N LYS A 242 5.22 -2.59 -1.19
CA LYS A 242 5.65 -2.18 0.15
C LYS A 242 4.45 -1.96 1.06
N GLU A 243 3.32 -1.53 0.49
CA GLU A 243 2.06 -1.27 1.16
C GLU A 243 1.49 -2.55 1.78
N ARG A 244 1.52 -3.68 1.05
CA ARG A 244 1.07 -4.98 1.57
C ARG A 244 1.95 -5.44 2.73
N LYS A 245 3.27 -5.36 2.57
CA LYS A 245 4.26 -5.78 3.59
C LYS A 245 4.17 -4.94 4.87
N MET A 246 3.88 -3.65 4.75
CA MET A 246 3.86 -2.71 5.88
C MET A 246 2.47 -2.53 6.50
N LEU A 247 1.39 -3.05 5.90
CA LEU A 247 0.04 -2.80 6.42
C LEU A 247 -0.17 -3.34 7.83
N GLY A 248 0.36 -4.53 8.14
CA GLY A 248 0.33 -5.09 9.50
C GLY A 248 0.97 -4.15 10.52
N THR A 249 2.15 -3.64 10.19
CA THR A 249 2.90 -2.69 11.00
C THR A 249 2.16 -1.37 11.19
N ILE A 250 1.55 -0.85 10.11
CA ILE A 250 0.74 0.37 10.15
C ILE A 250 -0.44 0.18 11.10
N VAL A 251 -1.16 -0.94 11.00
CA VAL A 251 -2.29 -1.26 11.89
C VAL A 251 -1.83 -1.37 13.33
N THR A 252 -0.73 -2.09 13.59
CA THR A 252 -0.14 -2.21 14.93
C THR A 252 0.29 -0.85 15.49
N PHE A 253 0.86 0.02 14.66
CA PHE A 253 1.23 1.39 15.05
C PHE A 253 0.00 2.24 15.40
N LEU A 254 -1.07 2.19 14.59
CA LEU A 254 -2.31 2.92 14.84
C LEU A 254 -3.01 2.43 16.11
N LYS A 255 -3.04 1.11 16.37
CA LYS A 255 -3.59 0.51 17.60
C LYS A 255 -2.92 1.01 18.88
N ARG A 256 -1.65 1.46 18.82
CA ARG A 256 -0.89 1.98 19.98
C ARG A 256 -1.17 3.46 20.28
N LYS A 257 -1.93 4.16 19.43
CA LYS A 257 -2.24 5.59 19.62
C LYS A 257 -3.44 5.77 20.55
N HIS A 258 -3.61 6.99 21.07
CA HIS A 258 -4.63 7.35 22.05
C HIS A 258 -6.05 7.58 21.46
N PHE A 259 -6.40 6.88 20.38
CA PHE A 259 -7.75 6.91 19.79
C PHE A 259 -8.35 5.51 19.77
N GLU A 260 -9.66 5.41 19.58
CA GLU A 260 -10.34 4.12 19.48
C GLU A 260 -10.05 3.47 18.11
N PHE A 261 -9.42 2.30 18.11
CA PHE A 261 -9.20 1.51 16.90
C PHE A 261 -10.30 0.45 16.76
N ILE A 262 -11.05 0.51 15.66
CA ILE A 262 -12.21 -0.33 15.39
C ILE A 262 -11.86 -1.33 14.30
N ASP A 263 -12.03 -2.62 14.58
CA ASP A 263 -11.87 -3.71 13.62
C ASP A 263 -13.04 -4.70 13.75
N LYS A 264 -14.15 -4.39 13.07
CA LYS A 264 -15.37 -5.21 13.11
C LYS A 264 -15.24 -6.52 12.34
N GLN A 265 -14.28 -6.58 11.41
CA GLN A 265 -14.10 -7.69 10.47
C GLN A 265 -12.96 -8.63 10.86
N GLY A 266 -12.18 -8.31 11.91
CA GLY A 266 -11.00 -9.08 12.32
C GLY A 266 -9.85 -8.97 11.32
N ILE A 267 -9.81 -7.90 10.52
CA ILE A 267 -8.81 -7.70 9.46
C ILE A 267 -7.40 -7.69 10.03
N ALA A 268 -7.19 -7.04 11.19
CA ALA A 268 -5.87 -6.90 11.78
C ALA A 268 -5.22 -8.25 12.14
N ASP A 269 -6.02 -9.24 12.51
CA ASP A 269 -5.52 -10.59 12.82
C ASP A 269 -5.25 -11.38 11.53
N LEU A 270 -6.12 -11.24 10.53
CA LEU A 270 -5.94 -11.84 9.20
C LEU A 270 -4.71 -11.31 8.46
N LEU A 271 -4.32 -10.05 8.68
CA LEU A 271 -3.11 -9.46 8.10
C LEU A 271 -1.81 -10.10 8.60
N ARG A 272 -1.84 -10.85 9.71
CA ARG A 272 -0.67 -11.53 10.27
C ARG A 272 -0.38 -12.88 9.62
N ASP A 273 -1.33 -13.42 8.87
CA ASP A 273 -1.23 -14.72 8.22
C ASP A 273 -0.82 -14.52 6.74
N ASP A 274 0.48 -14.61 6.46
CA ASP A 274 1.08 -14.24 5.16
C ASP A 274 0.71 -15.20 4.01
N GLU A 275 0.09 -16.35 4.34
CA GLU A 275 -0.28 -17.41 3.39
C GLU A 275 -1.71 -17.27 2.80
N GLY A 276 -2.59 -16.51 3.45
CA GLY A 276 -4.00 -16.36 3.08
C GLY A 276 -4.32 -15.15 2.20
N SER A 277 -5.43 -15.22 1.45
CA SER A 277 -6.00 -14.05 0.78
C SER A 277 -7.01 -13.42 1.75
N LEU A 278 -6.68 -12.26 2.33
CA LEU A 278 -7.55 -11.52 3.25
C LEU A 278 -9.02 -11.51 2.81
N THR A 279 -9.25 -11.20 1.53
CA THR A 279 -10.57 -11.17 0.90
C THR A 279 -11.29 -12.51 0.98
N ARG A 280 -10.59 -13.61 0.71
CA ARG A 280 -11.15 -14.97 0.71
C ARG A 280 -11.57 -15.40 2.12
N GLU A 281 -10.74 -15.14 3.13
CA GLU A 281 -11.08 -15.39 4.53
C GLU A 281 -12.32 -14.58 4.96
N LEU A 282 -12.40 -13.31 4.56
CA LEU A 282 -13.53 -12.45 4.89
C LEU A 282 -14.84 -12.89 4.22
N TYR A 283 -14.81 -13.33 2.95
CA TYR A 283 -15.99 -13.91 2.29
C TYR A 283 -16.45 -15.19 3.00
N LYS A 284 -15.51 -16.06 3.40
CA LYS A 284 -15.84 -17.28 4.16
C LYS A 284 -16.53 -16.96 5.48
N GLN A 285 -15.98 -16.03 6.27
CA GLN A 285 -16.59 -15.61 7.54
C GLN A 285 -18.00 -15.03 7.36
N ARG A 286 -18.23 -14.27 6.29
CA ARG A 286 -19.55 -13.70 5.99
C ARG A 286 -20.55 -14.80 5.63
N ASP A 287 -20.17 -15.70 4.72
CA ASP A 287 -21.04 -16.77 4.25
C ASP A 287 -21.37 -17.76 5.37
N ASP A 288 -20.42 -18.04 6.28
CA ASP A 288 -20.66 -18.86 7.46
C ASP A 288 -21.65 -18.20 8.44
N LYS A 289 -21.50 -16.89 8.70
CA LYS A 289 -22.49 -16.11 9.50
C LYS A 289 -23.88 -16.05 8.88
N GLN A 290 -24.00 -16.15 7.56
CA GLN A 290 -25.30 -16.20 6.88
C GLN A 290 -25.96 -17.58 6.98
N LYS A 291 -25.19 -18.66 7.10
CA LYS A 291 -25.72 -20.02 7.31
C LYS A 291 -26.19 -20.28 8.74
N GLU A 292 -25.65 -19.54 9.71
CA GLU A 292 -26.03 -19.63 11.13
C GLU A 292 -27.28 -18.81 11.50
N ARG A 293 -27.80 -18.00 10.57
CA ARG A 293 -29.03 -17.20 10.72
C ARG A 293 -30.22 -17.86 10.05
#